data_AF-A0A962Q617-F1
#
_entry.id   AF-A0A962Q617-F1
#
_cell.length_a   1.000
_cell.length_b   1.000
_cell.length_c   1.000
_cell.angle_alpha   90.00
_cell.angle_beta   90.00
_cell.angle_gamma   90.00
#
_symmetry.space_group_name_H-M   'P 1'
#
loop_
_entity.id
_entity.type
_entity.pdbx_description
1 polymer ?
#
loop_
_entity_poly.entity_id
_entity_poly.type
_entity_poly.pdbx_seq_one_letter_code
_entity_poly.pdbx_strand_id
1 'polypeptide(L)'
;MKLGPARIAWLQISHQKLRLLAAVLGVAFAVVLIFVQLGFQRALYDSSVRWHTALGYDLAVISPKTTYLVNPPGFPRNRLYQALGFAGVESVTPVYIGIAEWRNPVDPLQVRNIYVMGFDPMNSGFALAGDSSQVSQLRLPDRVLFDRLSRSEFGPIAGMVDGGSEVTTE
;
A
#
# COMPACT_ATOMS: atom_id res chain seq x y z
N MET A 1 59.76 -15.58 11.20
CA MET A 1 58.51 -14.83 11.44
C MET A 1 57.35 -15.68 10.90
N LYS A 2 56.63 -16.42 11.76
CA LYS A 2 55.54 -17.33 11.32
C LYS A 2 54.37 -16.47 10.85
N LEU A 3 54.02 -16.54 9.56
CA LEU A 3 52.84 -15.87 9.03
C LEU A 3 51.59 -16.58 9.57
N GLY A 4 50.67 -15.80 10.14
CA GLY A 4 49.38 -16.34 10.60
C GLY A 4 48.52 -16.85 9.44
N PRO A 5 47.63 -17.82 9.69
CA PRO A 5 46.86 -18.50 8.64
C PRO A 5 46.00 -17.54 7.80
N ALA A 6 45.39 -16.51 8.40
CA ALA A 6 44.63 -15.49 7.67
C ALA A 6 45.49 -14.70 6.67
N ARG A 7 46.74 -14.42 7.04
CA ARG A 7 47.69 -13.68 6.19
C ARG A 7 48.13 -14.53 5.00
N ILE A 8 48.29 -15.84 5.19
CA ILE A 8 48.58 -16.81 4.13
C ILE A 8 47.38 -16.92 3.17
N ALA A 9 46.16 -17.05 3.70
CA ALA A 9 44.95 -17.12 2.89
C ALA A 9 44.76 -15.86 2.02
N TRP A 10 44.98 -14.67 2.59
CA TRP A 10 44.91 -13.41 1.85
C TRP A 10 45.92 -13.34 0.68
N LEU A 11 47.17 -13.74 0.93
CA LEU A 11 48.21 -13.79 -0.11
C LEU A 11 47.87 -14.79 -1.23
N GLN A 12 47.29 -15.94 -0.89
CA GLN A 12 46.85 -16.93 -1.88
C GLN A 12 45.69 -16.42 -2.75
N ILE A 13 44.72 -15.75 -2.14
CA ILE A 13 43.54 -15.25 -2.84
C ILE A 13 43.89 -14.06 -3.74
N SER A 14 44.76 -13.15 -3.27
CA SER A 14 45.18 -11.95 -4.01
C SER A 14 46.21 -12.22 -5.13
N HIS A 15 46.81 -13.41 -5.20
CA HIS A 15 47.79 -13.76 -6.23
C HIS A 15 47.17 -13.79 -7.64
N GLN A 16 45.96 -14.32 -7.80
CA GLN A 16 45.23 -14.37 -9.09
C GLN A 16 44.09 -13.36 -9.12
N LYS A 17 44.42 -12.10 -9.41
CA LYS A 17 43.49 -10.96 -9.37
C LYS A 17 42.22 -11.15 -10.21
N LEU A 18 42.35 -11.73 -11.43
CA LEU A 18 41.19 -11.99 -12.30
C LEU A 18 40.27 -13.06 -11.74
N ARG A 19 40.82 -14.15 -11.20
CA ARG A 19 40.03 -15.23 -10.59
C ARG A 19 39.31 -14.75 -9.33
N LEU A 20 40.00 -13.95 -8.51
CA LEU A 20 39.41 -13.29 -7.35
C LEU A 20 38.25 -12.38 -7.75
N LEU A 21 38.45 -11.52 -8.74
CA LEU A 21 37.43 -10.59 -9.22
C LEU A 21 36.19 -11.33 -9.73
N ALA A 22 36.37 -12.37 -10.55
CA ALA A 22 35.27 -13.20 -11.02
C ALA A 22 34.50 -13.88 -9.86
N ALA A 23 35.21 -14.41 -8.85
CA ALA A 23 34.60 -15.02 -7.68
C ALA A 23 33.80 -14.01 -6.84
N VAL A 24 34.36 -12.83 -6.59
CA VAL A 24 33.68 -11.75 -5.85
C VAL A 24 32.44 -11.27 -6.61
N LEU A 25 32.54 -11.05 -7.91
CA LEU A 25 31.40 -10.67 -8.73
C LEU A 25 30.30 -11.74 -8.74
N GLY A 26 30.67 -13.02 -8.80
CA GLY A 26 29.70 -14.12 -8.72
C GLY A 26 28.94 -14.15 -7.40
N VAL A 27 29.65 -14.04 -6.27
CA VAL A 27 29.03 -14.00 -4.93
C VAL A 27 28.20 -12.72 -4.76
N ALA A 28 28.72 -11.56 -5.18
CA ALA A 28 28.01 -10.29 -5.10
C ALA A 28 26.72 -10.32 -5.93
N PHE A 29 26.77 -10.87 -7.14
CA PHE A 29 25.61 -11.04 -8.00
C PHE A 29 24.55 -11.95 -7.35
N ALA A 30 24.95 -13.10 -6.79
CA ALA A 30 24.04 -13.97 -6.06
C ALA A 30 23.37 -13.27 -4.87
N VAL A 31 24.13 -12.50 -4.09
CA VAL A 31 23.60 -11.72 -2.95
C VAL A 31 22.62 -10.65 -3.42
N VAL A 32 22.92 -9.93 -4.51
CA VAL A 32 22.01 -8.95 -5.11
C VAL A 32 20.72 -9.61 -5.56
N LEU A 33 20.78 -10.77 -6.23
CA LEU A 33 19.59 -11.52 -6.64
C LEU A 33 18.73 -11.93 -5.44
N ILE A 34 19.35 -12.41 -4.36
CA ILE A 34 18.63 -12.74 -3.11
C ILE A 34 17.94 -11.50 -2.53
N PHE A 35 18.61 -10.35 -2.49
CA PHE A 35 18.00 -9.12 -2.00
C PHE A 35 16.85 -8.62 -2.88
N VAL A 36 16.98 -8.72 -4.20
CA VAL A 36 15.89 -8.38 -5.14
C VAL A 36 14.68 -9.29 -4.90
N GLN A 37 14.89 -10.60 -4.76
CA GLN A 37 13.82 -11.56 -4.48
C GLN A 37 13.12 -11.27 -3.14
N LEU A 38 13.88 -11.03 -2.07
CA LEU A 38 13.32 -10.67 -0.76
C LEU A 38 12.60 -9.32 -0.79
N GLY A 39 13.12 -8.34 -1.54
CA GLY A 39 12.50 -7.05 -1.74
C GLY A 39 11.13 -7.17 -2.41
N PHE A 40 11.05 -7.93 -3.51
CA PHE A 40 9.77 -8.19 -4.18
C PHE A 40 8.79 -8.95 -3.30
N GLN A 41 9.26 -9.97 -2.57
CA GLN A 41 8.44 -10.71 -1.63
C GLN A 41 7.80 -9.78 -0.60
N ARG A 42 8.59 -8.92 0.06
CA ARG A 42 8.08 -7.96 1.05
C ARG A 42 7.10 -6.98 0.43
N ALA A 43 7.44 -6.39 -0.71
CA ALA A 43 6.57 -5.44 -1.39
C ALA A 43 5.20 -6.06 -1.75
N LEU A 44 5.17 -7.33 -2.17
CA LEU A 44 3.93 -8.06 -2.47
C LEU A 44 3.10 -8.33 -1.21
N TYR A 45 3.72 -8.75 -0.11
CA TYR A 45 3.02 -8.97 1.16
C TYR A 45 2.44 -7.67 1.71
N ASP A 46 3.27 -6.62 1.82
CA ASP A 46 2.86 -5.33 2.35
C ASP A 46 1.72 -4.73 1.51
N SER A 47 1.80 -4.80 0.18
CA SER A 47 0.74 -4.31 -0.71
C SER A 47 -0.56 -5.10 -0.57
N SER A 48 -0.47 -6.41 -0.34
CA SER A 48 -1.64 -7.30 -0.23
C SER A 48 -2.40 -7.13 1.08
N VAL A 49 -1.70 -6.81 2.17
CA VAL A 49 -2.33 -6.60 3.49
C VAL A 49 -2.73 -5.16 3.76
N ARG A 50 -2.26 -4.20 2.96
CA ARG A 50 -2.45 -2.76 3.20
C ARG A 50 -3.90 -2.35 3.43
N TRP A 51 -4.83 -2.91 2.65
CA TRP A 51 -6.27 -2.65 2.83
C TRP A 51 -6.82 -3.29 4.11
N HIS A 52 -6.32 -4.46 4.49
CA HIS A 52 -6.75 -5.12 5.72
C HIS A 52 -6.24 -4.38 6.97
N THR A 53 -5.02 -3.85 6.92
CA THR A 53 -4.41 -3.14 8.06
C THR A 53 -4.86 -1.68 8.18
N ALA A 54 -5.15 -1.01 7.07
CA ALA A 54 -5.60 0.39 7.07
C ALA A 54 -7.03 0.58 7.60
N LEU A 55 -7.83 -0.48 7.59
CA LEU A 55 -9.26 -0.41 7.87
C LEU A 55 -9.63 -0.63 9.35
N GLY A 56 -8.71 -1.08 10.20
CA GLY A 56 -8.90 -1.06 11.66
C GLY A 56 -10.15 -1.76 12.21
N TYR A 57 -10.61 -2.84 11.55
CA TYR A 57 -11.75 -3.64 12.01
C TYR A 57 -11.31 -4.89 12.75
N ASP A 58 -12.19 -5.42 13.62
CA ASP A 58 -12.01 -6.73 14.26
C ASP A 58 -12.54 -7.88 13.38
N LEU A 59 -13.61 -7.62 12.62
CA LEU A 59 -14.23 -8.60 11.73
C LEU A 59 -14.61 -7.97 10.38
N ALA A 60 -14.30 -8.68 9.29
CA ALA A 60 -14.77 -8.34 7.95
C ALA A 60 -15.81 -9.35 7.46
N VAL A 61 -16.91 -8.84 6.91
CA VAL A 61 -17.91 -9.64 6.20
C VAL A 61 -17.77 -9.33 4.71
N ILE A 62 -17.44 -10.35 3.93
CA ILE A 62 -17.28 -10.25 2.48
C ILE A 62 -18.22 -11.21 1.75
N SER A 63 -18.54 -10.89 0.50
CA SER A 63 -19.29 -11.80 -0.36
C SER A 63 -18.51 -13.10 -0.59
N PRO A 64 -19.15 -14.28 -0.56
CA PRO A 64 -18.49 -15.53 -0.93
C PRO A 64 -18.09 -15.59 -2.41
N LYS A 65 -18.58 -14.64 -3.23
CA LYS A 65 -18.19 -14.49 -4.64
C LYS A 65 -16.94 -13.62 -4.83
N THR A 66 -16.36 -13.09 -3.75
CA THR A 66 -15.18 -12.22 -3.84
C THR A 66 -13.95 -13.04 -4.21
N THR A 67 -13.44 -12.81 -5.42
CA THR A 67 -12.19 -13.42 -5.90
C THR A 67 -10.96 -12.55 -5.60
N TYR A 68 -11.12 -11.22 -5.62
CA TYR A 68 -10.07 -10.25 -5.33
C TYR A 68 -10.64 -9.00 -4.66
N LEU A 69 -9.86 -8.38 -3.77
CA LEU A 69 -10.34 -7.29 -2.91
C LEU A 69 -10.53 -5.95 -3.63
N VAL A 70 -9.85 -5.76 -4.75
CA VAL A 70 -9.79 -4.47 -5.46
C VAL A 70 -11.12 -4.05 -6.10
N ASN A 71 -11.99 -5.00 -6.41
CA ASN A 71 -13.34 -4.72 -6.91
C ASN A 71 -14.27 -5.88 -6.52
N PRO A 72 -14.61 -6.01 -5.23
CA PRO A 72 -15.38 -7.13 -4.75
C PRO A 72 -16.84 -6.99 -5.22
N PRO A 73 -17.53 -8.11 -5.53
CA PRO A 73 -18.95 -8.05 -5.82
C PRO A 73 -19.71 -7.60 -4.58
N GLY A 74 -20.64 -6.66 -4.76
CA GLY A 74 -21.53 -6.19 -3.70
C GLY A 74 -22.39 -7.33 -3.14
N PHE A 75 -22.87 -7.13 -1.92
CA PHE A 75 -23.84 -8.01 -1.28
C PHE A 75 -24.92 -7.18 -0.56
N PRO A 76 -26.09 -7.76 -0.25
CA PRO A 76 -27.17 -7.04 0.39
C PRO A 76 -26.75 -6.45 1.76
N ARG A 77 -26.92 -5.13 1.94
CA ARG A 77 -26.53 -4.39 3.16
C ARG A 77 -27.21 -4.92 4.42
N ASN A 78 -28.41 -5.48 4.30
CA ASN A 78 -29.12 -6.11 5.42
C ASN A 78 -28.33 -7.27 6.05
N ARG A 79 -27.51 -8.01 5.28
CA ARG A 79 -26.65 -9.08 5.82
C ARG A 79 -25.59 -8.56 6.77
N LEU A 80 -25.07 -7.35 6.50
CA LEU A 80 -24.15 -6.69 7.42
C LEU A 80 -24.86 -6.25 8.70
N TYR A 81 -26.05 -5.65 8.57
CA TYR A 81 -26.81 -5.18 9.73
C TYR A 81 -27.36 -6.29 10.62
N GLN A 82 -27.56 -7.50 10.10
CA GLN A 82 -27.87 -8.68 10.93
C GLN A 82 -26.80 -8.94 12.00
N ALA A 83 -25.54 -8.54 11.76
CA ALA A 83 -24.48 -8.69 12.75
C ALA A 83 -24.73 -7.84 14.02
N LEU A 84 -25.44 -6.71 13.92
CA LEU A 84 -25.83 -5.91 15.10
C LEU A 84 -26.78 -6.65 16.05
N GLY A 85 -27.37 -7.78 15.63
CA GLY A 85 -28.20 -8.61 16.49
C GLY A 85 -27.42 -9.43 17.52
N PHE A 86 -26.08 -9.51 17.41
CA PHE A 86 -25.24 -10.21 18.36
C PHE A 86 -24.73 -9.26 19.44
N ALA A 87 -24.85 -9.65 20.71
CA ALA A 87 -24.48 -8.81 21.86
C ALA A 87 -22.99 -8.38 21.87
N GLY A 88 -22.11 -9.10 21.17
CA GLY A 88 -20.69 -8.76 21.05
C GLY A 88 -20.35 -7.79 19.92
N VAL A 89 -21.32 -7.33 19.13
CA VAL A 89 -21.09 -6.42 18.01
C VAL A 89 -21.50 -5.00 18.41
N GLU A 90 -20.51 -4.14 18.62
CA GLU A 90 -20.74 -2.73 18.98
C GLU A 90 -21.27 -1.91 17.80
N SER A 91 -20.68 -2.07 16.62
CA SER A 91 -21.03 -1.30 15.43
C SER A 91 -20.75 -2.09 14.15
N VAL A 92 -21.37 -1.65 13.05
CA VAL A 92 -21.08 -2.16 11.70
C VAL A 92 -20.96 -0.99 10.73
N THR A 93 -20.00 -1.08 9.81
CA THR A 93 -19.75 -0.03 8.83
C THR A 93 -19.69 -0.65 7.43
N PRO A 94 -20.63 -0.30 6.52
CA PRO A 94 -20.51 -0.69 5.12
C PRO A 94 -19.28 -0.02 4.49
N VAL A 95 -18.50 -0.80 3.75
CA VAL A 95 -17.38 -0.32 2.94
C VAL A 95 -17.64 -0.64 1.49
N TYR A 96 -17.37 0.35 0.65
CA TYR A 96 -17.43 0.25 -0.80
C TYR A 96 -16.00 0.34 -1.31
N ILE A 97 -15.52 -0.71 -1.95
CA ILE A 97 -14.19 -0.74 -2.56
C ILE A 97 -14.39 -0.83 -4.06
N GLY A 98 -13.64 -0.05 -4.82
CA GLY A 98 -13.72 -0.10 -6.26
C GLY A 98 -12.54 0.59 -6.94
N ILE A 99 -12.68 0.72 -8.25
CA ILE A 99 -11.76 1.42 -9.11
C ILE A 99 -12.51 2.61 -9.70
N ALA A 100 -11.93 3.80 -9.60
CA ALA A 100 -12.42 5.00 -10.26
C ALA A 100 -11.41 5.49 -11.29
N GLU A 101 -11.87 6.28 -12.25
CA GLU A 101 -10.99 7.04 -13.14
C GLU A 101 -10.55 8.32 -12.42
N TRP A 102 -9.26 8.59 -12.42
CA TRP A 102 -8.64 9.77 -11.86
C TRP A 102 -7.98 10.57 -12.97
N ARG A 103 -8.39 11.82 -13.13
CA ARG A 103 -7.76 12.78 -14.03
C ARG A 103 -6.68 13.54 -13.27
N ASN A 104 -5.46 13.55 -13.81
CA ASN A 104 -4.37 14.30 -13.22
C ASN A 104 -4.65 15.82 -13.32
N PRO A 105 -4.62 16.58 -12.20
CA PRO A 105 -4.95 18.00 -12.22
C PRO A 105 -3.90 18.88 -12.91
N VAL A 106 -2.67 18.39 -13.10
CA VAL A 106 -1.61 19.10 -13.84
C VAL A 106 -1.66 18.78 -15.33
N ASP A 107 -2.01 17.54 -15.67
CA ASP A 107 -2.11 17.07 -17.05
C ASP A 107 -3.47 16.38 -17.28
N PRO A 108 -4.52 17.15 -17.62
CA PRO A 108 -5.88 16.63 -17.75
C PRO A 108 -6.07 15.56 -18.83
N LEU A 109 -5.09 15.38 -19.73
CA LEU A 109 -5.11 14.30 -20.74
C LEU A 109 -4.71 12.95 -20.13
N GLN A 110 -4.08 12.95 -18.95
CA GLN A 110 -3.72 11.74 -18.23
C GLN A 110 -4.84 11.32 -17.29
N VAL A 111 -5.64 10.37 -17.77
CA VAL A 111 -6.62 9.63 -16.97
C VAL A 111 -6.06 8.28 -16.59
N ARG A 112 -6.20 7.90 -15.31
CA ARG A 112 -5.68 6.64 -14.75
C ARG A 112 -6.68 6.03 -13.79
N ASN A 113 -6.72 4.70 -13.75
CA ASN A 113 -7.47 3.99 -12.73
C ASN A 113 -6.81 4.17 -11.36
N ILE A 114 -7.59 4.58 -10.36
CA ILE A 114 -7.19 4.67 -8.98
C ILE A 114 -8.11 3.81 -8.11
N TYR A 115 -7.57 3.21 -7.06
CA TYR A 115 -8.37 2.50 -6.09
C TYR A 115 -9.08 3.49 -5.18
N VAL A 116 -10.38 3.28 -5.00
CA VAL A 116 -11.23 4.14 -4.18
C VAL A 116 -11.91 3.32 -3.11
N MET A 117 -12.11 3.98 -1.97
CA MET A 117 -12.84 3.46 -0.84
C MET A 117 -13.90 4.47 -0.42
N GLY A 118 -15.14 4.01 -0.33
CA GLY A 118 -16.25 4.75 0.25
C GLY A 118 -16.67 4.12 1.57
N PHE A 119 -16.90 4.96 2.57
CA PHE A 119 -17.47 4.57 3.86
C PHE A 119 -18.27 5.75 4.43
N ASP A 120 -19.02 5.51 5.49
CA ASP A 120 -19.76 6.57 6.19
C ASP A 120 -18.79 7.37 7.08
N PRO A 121 -18.50 8.66 6.79
CA PRO A 121 -17.57 9.48 7.57
C PRO A 121 -18.12 9.85 8.95
N MET A 122 -19.38 9.51 9.25
CA MET A 122 -19.95 9.63 10.58
C MET A 122 -19.65 8.44 11.49
N ASN A 123 -19.21 7.32 10.91
CA ASN A 123 -18.93 6.11 11.64
C ASN A 123 -17.46 6.05 12.07
N SER A 124 -17.20 5.72 13.34
CA SER A 124 -15.85 5.62 13.91
C SER A 124 -15.05 4.42 13.40
N GLY A 125 -15.71 3.46 12.73
CA GLY A 125 -15.10 2.19 12.30
C GLY A 125 -13.89 2.31 11.37
N PHE A 126 -13.59 3.50 10.82
CA PHE A 126 -12.44 3.74 9.96
C PHE A 126 -11.54 4.90 10.41
N ALA A 127 -11.38 5.07 11.72
CA ALA A 127 -10.45 6.04 12.30
C ALA A 127 -8.98 5.86 11.86
N LEU A 128 -8.61 4.71 11.29
CA LEU A 128 -7.27 4.47 10.73
C LEU A 128 -7.10 4.90 9.27
N ALA A 129 -8.20 5.21 8.55
CA ALA A 129 -8.13 5.63 7.15
C ALA A 129 -7.54 7.04 6.98
N GLY A 130 -7.56 7.86 8.03
CA GLY A 130 -6.99 9.20 8.06
C GLY A 130 -7.18 9.83 9.43
N ASP A 131 -6.59 11.01 9.65
CA ASP A 131 -6.85 11.74 10.89
C ASP A 131 -8.34 12.12 10.99
N SER A 132 -8.88 12.10 12.20
CA SER A 132 -10.27 12.47 12.51
C SER A 132 -10.67 13.82 11.92
N SER A 133 -9.75 14.79 11.91
CA SER A 133 -9.96 16.11 11.32
C SER A 133 -10.14 16.03 9.80
N GLN A 134 -9.39 15.17 9.12
CA GLN A 134 -9.47 14.95 7.67
C GLN A 134 -10.74 14.18 7.29
N VAL A 135 -11.07 13.11 8.02
CA VAL A 135 -12.29 12.33 7.81
C VAL A 135 -13.54 13.20 7.98
N SER A 136 -13.53 14.14 8.92
CA SER A 136 -14.65 15.06 9.11
C SER A 136 -14.93 15.94 7.88
N GLN A 137 -13.92 16.21 7.05
CA GLN A 137 -14.11 16.97 5.82
C GLN A 137 -14.88 16.17 4.76
N LEU A 138 -14.79 14.84 4.75
CA LEU A 138 -15.55 13.97 3.83
C LEU A 138 -17.07 14.02 4.04
N ARG A 139 -17.55 14.68 5.10
CA ARG A 139 -18.99 14.93 5.30
C ARG A 139 -19.55 15.94 4.30
N LEU A 140 -18.69 16.78 3.74
CA LEU A 140 -19.05 17.69 2.66
C LEU A 140 -18.95 16.96 1.32
N PRO A 141 -19.88 17.21 0.38
CA PRO A 141 -19.81 16.64 -0.96
C PRO A 141 -18.53 17.10 -1.69
N ASP A 142 -18.17 16.36 -2.74
CA ASP A 142 -17.05 16.66 -3.63
C ASP A 142 -15.69 16.76 -2.93
N ARG A 143 -15.52 15.98 -1.87
CA ARG A 143 -14.25 15.85 -1.13
C ARG A 143 -13.76 14.42 -1.11
N VAL A 144 -12.46 14.27 -1.26
CA VAL A 144 -11.76 12.98 -1.21
C VAL A 144 -10.51 13.12 -0.34
N LEU A 145 -10.14 12.02 0.31
CA LEU A 145 -8.81 11.89 0.91
C LEU A 145 -7.91 11.20 -0.11
N PHE A 146 -6.73 11.75 -0.32
CA PHE A 146 -5.74 11.24 -1.26
C PHE A 146 -4.53 10.70 -0.51
N ASP A 147 -4.08 9.49 -0.85
CA ASP A 147 -2.88 8.92 -0.24
C ASP A 147 -1.64 9.69 -0.72
N ARG A 148 -0.93 10.33 0.21
CA ARG A 148 0.31 11.08 -0.04
C ARG A 148 1.43 10.23 -0.65
N LEU A 149 1.40 8.92 -0.45
CA LEU A 149 2.35 7.98 -1.06
C LEU A 149 1.91 7.49 -2.45
N SER A 150 0.81 8.01 -2.99
CA SER A 150 0.40 7.71 -4.36
C SER A 150 1.48 8.10 -5.36
N ARG A 151 1.55 7.32 -6.44
CA ARG A 151 2.55 7.53 -7.51
C ARG A 151 2.37 8.90 -8.15
N SER A 152 3.47 9.52 -8.56
CA SER A 152 3.49 10.84 -9.19
C SER A 152 2.67 10.94 -10.49
N GLU A 153 2.34 9.81 -11.12
CA GLU A 153 1.48 9.74 -12.30
C GLU A 153 0.05 10.24 -12.04
N PHE A 154 -0.42 10.19 -10.79
CA PHE A 154 -1.72 10.76 -10.38
C PHE A 154 -1.66 12.27 -10.12
N GLY A 155 -0.48 12.88 -10.25
CA GLY A 155 -0.23 14.30 -10.02
C GLY A 155 0.43 14.57 -8.66
N PRO A 156 1.06 15.75 -8.48
CA PRO A 156 1.73 16.13 -7.24
C PRO A 156 0.73 16.63 -6.17
N ILE A 157 -0.35 15.87 -5.94
CA ILE A 157 -1.50 16.27 -5.10
C ILE A 157 -1.04 16.66 -3.69
N ALA A 158 -0.24 15.81 -3.04
CA ALA A 158 0.24 16.07 -1.69
C ALA A 158 1.02 17.39 -1.60
N GLY A 159 1.92 17.64 -2.57
CA GLY A 159 2.69 18.89 -2.61
C GLY A 159 1.82 20.13 -2.84
N MET A 160 0.74 20.00 -3.62
CA MET A 160 -0.21 21.10 -3.83
C MET A 160 -1.02 21.40 -2.58
N VAL A 161 -1.53 20.36 -1.90
CA VAL A 161 -2.30 20.50 -0.66
C VAL A 161 -1.43 21.04 0.48
N ASP A 162 -0.19 20.54 0.63
CA ASP A 162 0.78 21.03 1.62
C ASP A 162 1.17 22.50 1.34
N GLY A 163 1.13 22.92 0.08
CA GLY A 163 1.31 24.31 -0.35
C GLY A 163 0.11 25.23 -0.06
N GLY A 164 -0.99 24.70 0.49
CA GLY A 164 -2.21 25.44 0.78
C GLY A 164 -3.12 25.68 -0.42
N SER A 165 -2.84 25.05 -1.56
CA SER A 165 -3.68 25.15 -2.76
C SER A 165 -4.88 24.21 -2.64
N GLU A 166 -6.07 24.71 -3.00
CA GLU A 166 -7.23 23.85 -3.24
C GLU A 166 -7.01 23.09 -4.55
N VAL A 167 -7.16 21.76 -4.50
CA VAL A 167 -6.94 20.88 -5.66
C VAL A 167 -8.29 20.32 -6.11
N THR A 168 -8.67 20.62 -7.34
CA THR A 168 -9.89 20.13 -7.99
C THR A 168 -9.54 19.20 -9.14
N THR A 169 -10.33 18.15 -9.34
CA THR A 169 -10.22 17.22 -10.47
C THR A 169 -11.62 16.94 -11.06
N GLU A 170 -11.69 16.65 -12.36
CA GLU A 170 -12.91 16.45 -13.16
C GLU A 170 -13.05 15.02 -13.70
#